data_AF-A0ABD5A7C8-F1
#
_entry.id   AF-A0ABD5A7C8-F1
#
_cell.length_a   1.000
_cell.length_b   1.000
_cell.length_c   1.000
_cell.angle_alpha   90.00
_cell.angle_beta   90.00
_cell.angle_gamma   90.00
#
_symmetry.space_group_name_H-M   'P 1'
#
loop_
_entity.id
_entity.type
_entity.pdbx_description
1 polymer ?
#
loop_
_entity_poly.entity_id
_entity_poly.type
_entity_poly.pdbx_seq_one_letter_code
_entity_poly.pdbx_strand_id
1 'polypeptide(L)'
;MNELDTWLERIGDWYKDRKHDQVGRLEPLILTPPDALWGPVITDEQSKGIACWLDGCLRIFTFYRHLADSSNPELASQEASSSSHQDKAYQYLMFAYSKLQAVSRDPKSEPDLQEWCTQRLQHLCVLALEFTNQQQEPRWKAESEKLIESHVRFMATHPRNYDQGSIQSHLH
;
A
#
# COMPACT_ATOMS: atom_id res chain seq x y z
N MET A 1 7.57 -21.94 17.22
CA MET A 1 6.97 -20.74 16.61
C MET A 1 7.51 -20.66 15.21
N ASN A 2 6.64 -20.67 14.19
CA ASN A 2 7.08 -20.58 12.80
C ASN A 2 7.41 -19.11 12.44
N GLU A 3 7.93 -18.87 11.24
CA GLU A 3 8.31 -17.52 10.78
C GLU A 3 7.11 -16.57 10.73
N LEU A 4 5.94 -17.07 10.32
CA LEU A 4 4.69 -16.32 10.26
C LEU A 4 4.24 -15.88 11.67
N ASP A 5 4.20 -16.80 12.63
CA ASP A 5 3.82 -16.51 14.01
C ASP A 5 4.73 -15.44 14.62
N THR A 6 6.05 -15.56 14.40
CA THR A 6 7.05 -14.61 14.90
C THR A 6 6.85 -13.23 14.27
N TRP A 7 6.55 -13.17 12.98
CA TRP A 7 6.30 -11.91 12.28
C TRP A 7 4.97 -11.28 12.72
N LEU A 8 3.92 -12.08 12.89
CA LEU A 8 2.60 -11.63 13.37
C LEU A 8 2.67 -11.05 14.78
N GLU A 9 3.43 -11.66 15.68
CA GLU A 9 3.68 -11.14 17.01
C GLU A 9 4.37 -9.78 16.94
N ARG A 10 5.46 -9.68 16.17
CA ARG A 10 6.25 -8.44 16.03
C ARG A 10 5.46 -7.28 15.43
N ILE A 11 4.70 -7.52 14.36
CA ILE A 11 3.89 -6.47 13.75
C ILE A 11 2.67 -6.12 14.61
N GLY A 12 2.12 -7.10 15.33
CA GLY A 12 1.05 -6.90 16.29
C GLY A 12 1.49 -6.03 17.47
N ASP A 13 2.67 -6.27 18.02
CA ASP A 13 3.23 -5.46 19.10
C ASP A 13 3.54 -4.04 18.65
N TRP A 14 4.11 -3.88 17.45
CA TRP A 14 4.25 -2.55 16.85
C TRP A 14 2.90 -1.81 16.71
N TYR A 15 1.85 -2.51 16.27
CA TYR A 15 0.53 -1.91 16.09
C TYR A 15 -0.10 -1.45 17.43
N LYS A 16 0.12 -2.21 18.51
CA LYS A 16 -0.34 -1.87 19.87
C LYS A 16 0.38 -0.66 20.45
N ASP A 17 1.68 -0.53 20.20
CA ASP A 17 2.52 0.54 20.76
C ASP A 17 2.15 1.95 20.24
N ARG A 18 1.53 2.04 19.05
CA ARG A 18 0.98 3.28 18.44
C ARG A 18 1.91 4.51 18.38
N LYS A 19 3.22 4.37 18.60
CA LYS A 19 4.14 5.50 18.54
C LYS A 19 4.49 5.84 17.09
N HIS A 20 4.47 7.13 16.77
CA HIS A 20 4.62 7.66 15.41
C HIS A 20 6.09 7.80 14.97
N ASP A 21 7.04 7.62 15.89
CA ASP A 21 8.49 7.77 15.71
C ASP A 21 9.22 6.44 15.41
N GLN A 22 8.49 5.33 15.24
CA GLN A 22 9.07 3.99 15.10
C GLN A 22 9.30 3.53 13.66
N VAL A 23 9.34 4.43 12.68
CA VAL A 23 9.52 4.05 11.25
C VAL A 23 10.75 3.18 11.04
N GLY A 24 11.87 3.47 11.72
CA GLY A 24 13.09 2.65 11.62
C GLY A 24 12.95 1.21 12.13
N ARG A 25 12.00 0.92 13.04
CA ARG A 25 11.71 -0.46 13.49
C ARG A 25 10.67 -1.15 12.60
N LEU A 26 9.82 -0.36 11.96
CA LEU A 26 8.73 -0.82 11.11
C LEU A 26 9.23 -1.20 9.71
N GLU A 27 10.13 -0.41 9.14
CA GLU A 27 10.66 -0.61 7.78
C GLU A 27 11.15 -2.04 7.53
N PRO A 28 12.00 -2.65 8.38
CA PRO A 28 12.39 -4.05 8.21
C PRO A 28 11.21 -5.02 8.22
N LEU A 29 10.21 -4.81 9.09
CA LEU A 29 9.03 -5.68 9.18
C LEU A 29 8.17 -5.63 7.92
N ILE A 30 8.07 -4.44 7.31
CA ILE A 30 7.26 -4.21 6.11
C ILE A 30 7.94 -4.73 4.85
N LEU A 31 9.27 -4.65 4.79
CA LEU A 31 10.05 -5.12 3.65
C LEU A 31 10.23 -6.64 3.62
N THR A 32 10.08 -7.33 4.75
CA THR A 32 10.21 -8.80 4.83
C THR A 32 8.98 -9.48 5.46
N PRO A 33 7.78 -9.35 4.87
CA PRO A 33 6.64 -10.16 5.28
C PRO A 33 6.84 -11.60 4.80
N PRO A 34 6.59 -12.62 5.63
CA PRO A 34 6.71 -14.01 5.22
C PRO A 34 5.68 -14.34 4.13
N ASP A 35 6.04 -15.19 3.16
CA ASP A 35 5.15 -15.56 2.06
C ASP A 35 3.84 -16.21 2.55
N ALA A 36 3.94 -16.98 3.64
CA ALA A 36 2.79 -17.61 4.31
C ALA A 36 1.75 -16.58 4.79
N LEU A 37 2.08 -15.29 4.91
CA LEU A 37 1.10 -14.24 5.21
C LEU A 37 -0.01 -14.16 4.15
N TRP A 38 0.30 -14.48 2.89
CA TRP A 38 -0.55 -14.22 1.72
C TRP A 38 -1.28 -15.47 1.19
N GLY A 39 -1.16 -16.61 1.87
CA GLY A 39 -1.85 -17.85 1.49
C GLY A 39 -0.97 -19.10 1.64
N PRO A 40 -1.48 -20.28 1.25
CA PRO A 40 -2.62 -20.51 0.35
C PRO A 40 -4.00 -20.41 1.01
N VAL A 41 -4.07 -20.50 2.34
CA VAL A 41 -5.31 -20.30 3.11
C VAL A 41 -5.13 -19.12 4.06
N ILE A 42 -6.13 -18.25 4.15
CA ILE A 42 -6.13 -17.04 4.97
C ILE A 42 -6.95 -17.27 6.22
N THR A 43 -6.26 -17.34 7.34
CA THR A 43 -6.85 -17.30 8.67
C THR A 43 -7.19 -15.86 9.09
N ASP A 44 -7.99 -15.74 10.16
CA ASP A 44 -8.26 -14.44 10.80
C ASP A 44 -6.96 -13.73 11.24
N GLU A 45 -5.94 -14.49 11.64
CA GLU A 45 -4.65 -13.93 12.06
C GLU A 45 -3.85 -13.39 10.88
N GLN A 46 -3.80 -14.12 9.76
CA GLN A 46 -3.18 -13.62 8.52
C GLN A 46 -3.93 -12.40 7.99
N SER A 47 -5.28 -12.39 8.03
CA SER A 47 -6.09 -11.23 7.65
C SER A 47 -5.72 -9.98 8.46
N LYS A 48 -5.59 -10.13 9.79
CA LYS A 48 -5.10 -9.05 10.66
C LYS A 48 -3.67 -8.64 10.30
N GLY A 49 -2.80 -9.61 10.05
CA GLY A 49 -1.41 -9.37 9.64
C GLY A 49 -1.31 -8.57 8.34
N ILE A 50 -2.11 -8.90 7.33
CA ILE A 50 -2.19 -8.19 6.05
C ILE A 50 -2.68 -6.75 6.28
N ALA A 51 -3.71 -6.56 7.11
CA ALA A 51 -4.19 -5.22 7.45
C ALA A 51 -3.13 -4.41 8.20
N CYS A 52 -2.42 -5.00 9.16
CA CYS A 52 -1.32 -4.36 9.89
C CYS A 52 -0.14 -4.01 8.96
N TRP A 53 0.18 -4.89 8.01
CA TRP A 53 1.23 -4.62 7.00
C TRP A 53 0.85 -3.44 6.11
N LEU A 54 -0.40 -3.39 5.64
CA LEU A 54 -0.88 -2.27 4.82
C LEU A 54 -0.87 -0.96 5.63
N ASP A 55 -1.35 -0.98 6.87
CA ASP A 55 -1.27 0.18 7.78
C ASP A 55 0.18 0.63 7.95
N GLY A 56 1.10 -0.30 8.17
CA GLY A 56 2.52 0.00 8.30
C GLY A 56 3.11 0.68 7.07
N CYS A 57 2.82 0.17 5.86
CA CYS A 57 3.23 0.82 4.61
C CYS A 57 2.72 2.27 4.53
N LEU A 58 1.45 2.50 4.86
CA LEU A 58 0.81 3.82 4.81
C LEU A 58 1.36 4.77 5.88
N ARG A 59 1.77 4.26 7.04
CA ARG A 59 2.44 5.07 8.05
C ARG A 59 3.84 5.49 7.64
N ILE A 60 4.62 4.61 7.01
CA ILE A 60 5.94 4.98 6.47
C ILE A 60 5.78 6.03 5.36
N PHE A 61 4.83 5.82 4.44
CA PHE A 61 4.45 6.82 3.43
C PHE A 61 4.14 8.18 4.05
N THR A 62 3.26 8.19 5.06
CA THR A 62 2.82 9.42 5.73
C THR A 62 3.97 10.13 6.45
N PHE A 63 4.86 9.36 7.10
CA PHE A 63 6.05 9.90 7.73
C PHE A 63 6.97 10.63 6.74
N TYR A 64 7.34 9.97 5.63
CA TYR A 64 8.21 10.60 4.63
C TYR A 64 7.54 11.77 3.91
N ARG A 65 6.23 11.71 3.68
CA ARG A 65 5.46 12.85 3.16
C ARG A 65 5.54 14.05 4.09
N HIS A 66 5.32 13.84 5.40
CA HIS A 66 5.44 14.93 6.37
C HIS A 66 6.85 15.48 6.48
N LEU A 67 7.89 14.65 6.37
CA LEU A 67 9.28 15.12 6.32
C LEU A 67 9.54 15.99 5.09
N ALA A 68 9.00 15.62 3.92
CA ALA A 68 9.12 16.40 2.70
C ALA A 68 8.42 17.77 2.79
N ASP A 69 7.25 17.82 3.43
CA ASP A 69 6.46 19.05 3.61
C ASP A 69 7.01 19.93 4.75
N SER A 70 7.73 19.33 5.70
CA SER A 70 8.26 20.06 6.86
C SER A 70 9.44 20.94 6.45
N SER A 71 9.24 22.25 6.50
CA SER A 71 10.28 23.26 6.35
C SER A 71 11.14 23.40 7.62
N ASN A 72 11.44 22.29 8.31
CA ASN A 72 12.11 22.30 9.61
C ASN A 72 13.64 22.30 9.41
N PRO A 73 14.37 23.41 9.66
CA PRO A 73 15.78 23.55 9.28
C PRO A 73 16.73 22.63 10.06
N GLU A 74 16.32 22.16 11.24
CA GLU A 74 17.16 21.33 12.11
C GLU A 74 17.31 19.89 11.59
N LEU A 75 16.26 19.29 11.00
CA LEU A 75 16.35 17.97 10.33
C LEU A 75 17.00 18.04 8.95
N ALA A 76 16.99 19.21 8.29
CA ALA A 76 17.57 19.41 6.96
C ALA A 76 19.11 19.27 6.93
N SER A 77 19.76 19.24 8.10
CA SER A 77 21.22 19.17 8.22
C SER A 77 21.79 17.74 8.23
N GLN A 78 20.95 16.70 8.38
CA GLN A 78 21.42 15.31 8.48
C GLN A 78 20.76 14.33 7.50
N GLU A 79 19.58 14.64 6.94
CA GLU A 79 18.89 13.72 6.03
C GLU A 79 18.64 14.35 4.65
N ALA A 80 18.56 13.46 3.65
CA ALA A 80 18.53 13.74 2.22
C ALA A 80 17.55 14.87 1.81
N SER A 81 17.81 15.51 0.67
CA SER A 81 16.98 16.57 0.10
C SER A 81 15.49 16.25 0.15
N SER A 82 14.61 17.27 0.24
CA SER A 82 13.14 17.08 0.24
C SER A 82 12.66 16.18 -0.90
N SER A 83 13.31 16.24 -2.06
CA SER A 83 13.07 15.34 -3.20
C SER A 83 13.26 13.86 -2.86
N SER A 84 14.25 13.52 -2.04
CA SER A 84 14.51 12.15 -1.59
C SER A 84 13.43 11.63 -0.64
N HIS A 85 12.87 12.49 0.22
CA HIS A 85 11.75 12.13 1.08
C HIS A 85 10.46 11.93 0.29
N GLN A 86 10.20 12.77 -0.73
CA GLN A 86 9.08 12.56 -1.65
C GLN A 86 9.19 11.22 -2.39
N ASP A 87 10.40 10.89 -2.86
CA ASP A 87 10.68 9.61 -3.52
C ASP A 87 10.43 8.43 -2.59
N LYS A 88 10.93 8.48 -1.35
CA LYS A 88 10.70 7.42 -0.36
C LYS A 88 9.23 7.25 -0.03
N ALA A 89 8.50 8.35 0.17
CA ALA A 89 7.06 8.29 0.41
C ALA A 89 6.37 7.53 -0.74
N TYR A 90 6.58 7.97 -1.98
CA TYR A 90 5.98 7.35 -3.14
C TYR A 90 6.39 5.88 -3.30
N GLN A 91 7.65 5.53 -3.05
CA GLN A 91 8.15 4.16 -3.12
C GLN A 91 7.40 3.23 -2.16
N TYR A 92 7.15 3.63 -0.92
CA TYR A 92 6.40 2.81 0.05
C TYR A 92 4.92 2.65 -0.34
N LEU A 93 4.32 3.71 -0.90
CA LEU A 93 2.96 3.63 -1.42
C LEU A 93 2.87 2.67 -2.62
N MET A 94 3.82 2.75 -3.55
CA MET A 94 3.89 1.88 -4.73
C MET A 94 4.32 0.45 -4.38
N PHE A 95 5.10 0.26 -3.32
CA PHE A 95 5.41 -1.05 -2.75
C PHE A 95 4.13 -1.74 -2.26
N ALA A 96 3.31 -1.03 -1.48
CA ALA A 96 2.02 -1.56 -1.05
C ALA A 96 1.11 -1.90 -2.24
N TYR A 97 1.00 -0.95 -3.19
CA TYR A 97 0.21 -1.12 -4.40
C TYR A 97 0.65 -2.36 -5.20
N SER A 98 1.94 -2.49 -5.51
CA SER A 98 2.46 -3.59 -6.33
C SER A 98 2.24 -4.97 -5.70
N LYS A 99 2.43 -5.10 -4.38
CA LYS A 99 2.19 -6.37 -3.69
C LYS A 99 0.70 -6.75 -3.69
N LEU A 100 -0.21 -5.81 -3.41
CA LEU A 100 -1.65 -6.09 -3.51
C LEU A 100 -2.07 -6.43 -4.95
N GLN A 101 -1.46 -5.78 -5.94
CA GLN A 101 -1.70 -6.07 -7.36
C GLN A 101 -1.28 -7.48 -7.74
N ALA A 102 -0.13 -7.94 -7.23
CA ALA A 102 0.37 -9.28 -7.43
C ALA A 102 -0.58 -10.33 -6.81
N VAL A 103 -0.99 -10.12 -5.55
CA VAL A 103 -1.91 -11.03 -4.84
C VAL A 103 -3.28 -11.10 -5.52
N SER A 104 -3.81 -9.96 -5.98
CA SER A 104 -5.09 -9.92 -6.71
C SER A 104 -5.07 -10.71 -8.01
N ARG A 105 -3.89 -10.90 -8.61
CA ARG A 105 -3.70 -11.65 -9.87
C ARG A 105 -3.24 -13.08 -9.66
N ASP A 106 -2.86 -13.47 -8.45
CA ASP A 106 -2.34 -14.80 -8.19
C ASP A 106 -3.51 -15.80 -8.17
N PRO A 107 -3.61 -16.73 -9.14
CA PRO A 107 -4.68 -17.73 -9.17
C PRO A 107 -4.66 -18.68 -7.96
N LYS A 108 -3.59 -18.69 -7.16
CA LYS A 108 -3.49 -19.48 -5.93
C LYS A 108 -4.00 -18.75 -4.69
N SER A 109 -4.22 -17.44 -4.76
CA SER A 109 -4.79 -16.67 -3.65
C SER A 109 -6.28 -16.95 -3.49
N GLU A 110 -6.77 -16.87 -2.25
CA GLU A 110 -8.19 -17.01 -1.98
C GLU A 110 -9.01 -15.93 -2.70
N PRO A 111 -10.21 -16.25 -3.22
CA PRO A 111 -11.07 -15.28 -3.90
C PRO A 111 -11.39 -14.04 -3.06
N ASP A 112 -11.65 -14.22 -1.76
CA ASP A 112 -11.97 -13.12 -0.85
C ASP A 112 -10.76 -12.22 -0.63
N LEU A 113 -9.55 -12.78 -0.58
CA LEU A 113 -8.31 -12.00 -0.51
C LEU A 113 -8.06 -11.24 -1.81
N GLN A 114 -8.25 -11.88 -2.97
CA GLN A 114 -8.11 -11.22 -4.27
C GLN A 114 -9.06 -10.03 -4.38
N GLU A 115 -10.32 -10.19 -3.97
CA GLU A 115 -11.32 -9.13 -3.93
C GLU A 115 -10.90 -8.01 -2.98
N TRP A 116 -10.51 -8.36 -1.75
CA TRP A 116 -10.06 -7.39 -0.76
C TRP A 116 -8.88 -6.57 -1.29
N CYS A 117 -7.85 -7.22 -1.85
CA CYS A 117 -6.71 -6.56 -2.45
C CYS A 117 -7.14 -5.63 -3.61
N THR A 118 -8.04 -6.10 -4.48
CA THR A 118 -8.57 -5.30 -5.60
C THR A 118 -9.30 -4.04 -5.15
N GLN A 119 -10.11 -4.12 -4.11
CA GLN A 119 -10.78 -2.96 -3.52
C GLN A 119 -9.75 -1.96 -2.94
N ARG A 120 -8.72 -2.46 -2.25
CA ARG A 120 -7.69 -1.60 -1.66
C ARG A 120 -6.79 -0.95 -2.71
N LEU A 121 -6.52 -1.63 -3.83
CA LEU A 121 -5.77 -1.06 -4.95
C LEU A 121 -6.39 0.21 -5.52
N GLN A 122 -7.73 0.29 -5.60
CA GLN A 122 -8.41 1.50 -6.05
C GLN A 122 -8.12 2.67 -5.12
N HIS A 123 -8.19 2.46 -3.81
CA HIS A 123 -7.85 3.48 -2.81
C HIS A 123 -6.38 3.90 -2.88
N LEU A 124 -5.46 2.94 -3.01
CA LEU A 124 -4.03 3.23 -3.16
C LEU A 124 -3.72 3.99 -4.45
N CYS A 125 -4.42 3.67 -5.54
CA CYS A 125 -4.30 4.40 -6.81
C CYS A 125 -4.70 5.87 -6.64
N VAL A 126 -5.87 6.13 -6.03
CA VAL A 126 -6.33 7.49 -5.75
C VAL A 126 -5.32 8.23 -4.89
N LEU A 127 -4.84 7.62 -3.80
CA LEU A 127 -3.85 8.24 -2.91
C LEU A 127 -2.54 8.56 -3.65
N ALA A 128 -2.09 7.70 -4.54
CA ALA A 128 -0.88 7.92 -5.34
C ALA A 128 -1.09 9.02 -6.38
N LEU A 129 -2.27 9.13 -6.99
CA LEU A 129 -2.62 10.22 -7.90
C LEU A 129 -2.72 11.56 -7.17
N GLU A 130 -3.34 11.58 -5.98
CA GLU A 130 -3.36 12.77 -5.13
C GLU A 130 -1.94 13.22 -4.77
N PHE A 131 -1.09 12.28 -4.33
CA PHE A 131 0.30 12.57 -4.01
C PHE A 131 1.05 13.16 -5.20
N THR A 132 1.00 12.51 -6.37
CA THR A 132 1.72 12.95 -7.57
C THR A 132 1.22 14.29 -8.10
N ASN A 133 -0.08 14.56 -8.04
CA ASN A 133 -0.65 15.84 -8.45
C ASN A 133 -0.31 17.00 -7.50
N GLN A 134 0.06 16.73 -6.26
CA GLN A 134 0.50 17.74 -5.29
C GLN A 134 1.98 18.14 -5.47
N GLN A 135 2.75 17.39 -6.26
CA GLN A 135 4.17 17.67 -6.47
C GLN A 135 4.40 18.70 -7.58
N GLN A 136 5.46 19.50 -7.44
CA GLN A 136 5.78 20.55 -8.42
C GLN A 136 6.60 20.06 -9.62
N GLU A 137 7.37 18.98 -9.45
CA GLU A 137 8.28 18.51 -10.49
C GLU A 137 7.52 17.83 -11.65
N PRO A 138 7.85 18.12 -12.93
CA PRO A 138 7.16 17.54 -14.09
C PRO A 138 7.17 16.01 -14.15
N ARG A 139 8.18 15.36 -13.55
CA ARG A 139 8.28 13.90 -13.49
C ARG A 139 7.07 13.24 -12.84
N TRP A 140 6.45 13.89 -11.86
CA TRP A 140 5.30 13.34 -11.15
C TRP A 140 4.05 13.29 -12.01
N LYS A 141 3.91 14.21 -12.97
CA LYS A 141 2.87 14.14 -13.98
C LYS A 141 3.05 12.92 -14.89
N ALA A 142 4.29 12.64 -15.32
CA ALA A 142 4.57 11.45 -16.11
C ALA A 142 4.30 10.16 -15.31
N GLU A 143 4.63 10.14 -14.01
CA GLU A 143 4.31 9.01 -13.14
C GLU A 143 2.80 8.84 -12.91
N SER A 144 2.03 9.92 -12.77
CA SER A 144 0.57 9.85 -12.63
C SER A 144 -0.09 9.30 -13.90
N GLU A 145 0.34 9.74 -15.08
CA GLU A 145 -0.13 9.23 -16.37
C GLU A 145 0.13 7.73 -16.53
N LYS A 146 1.36 7.27 -16.22
CA LYS A 146 1.71 5.84 -16.23
C LYS A 146 0.88 5.03 -15.23
N LEU A 147 0.66 5.57 -14.03
CA LEU A 147 -0.14 4.92 -13.00
C LEU A 147 -1.59 4.73 -13.48
N ILE A 148 -2.22 5.77 -14.05
CA ILE A 148 -3.57 5.69 -14.61
C ILE A 148 -3.63 4.59 -15.68
N GLU A 149 -2.72 4.61 -16.65
CA GLU A 149 -2.71 3.62 -17.74
C GLU A 149 -2.58 2.19 -17.20
N SER A 150 -1.64 1.96 -16.28
CA SER A 150 -1.40 0.65 -15.69
C SER A 150 -2.59 0.17 -14.84
N HIS A 151 -3.22 1.07 -14.09
CA HIS A 151 -4.36 0.77 -13.24
C HIS A 151 -5.61 0.46 -14.07
N VAL A 152 -5.91 1.27 -15.09
CA VAL A 152 -7.03 1.02 -16.02
C VAL A 152 -6.85 -0.32 -16.73
N ARG A 153 -5.64 -0.61 -17.24
CA ARG A 153 -5.33 -1.91 -17.86
C ARG A 153 -5.53 -3.06 -16.88
N PHE A 154 -5.12 -2.90 -15.62
CA PHE A 154 -5.33 -3.90 -14.58
C PHE A 154 -6.83 -4.13 -14.29
N MET A 155 -7.59 -3.05 -14.11
CA MET A 155 -9.01 -3.11 -13.79
C MET A 155 -9.84 -3.66 -14.95
N ALA A 156 -9.48 -3.36 -16.21
CA ALA A 156 -10.17 -3.89 -17.38
C ALA A 156 -10.05 -5.42 -17.51
N THR A 157 -8.96 -6.01 -16.99
CA THR A 157 -8.76 -7.46 -16.96
C THR A 157 -9.48 -8.15 -15.79
N HIS A 158 -10.02 -7.40 -14.83
CA HIS A 158 -10.73 -7.97 -13.68
C HIS A 158 -12.18 -8.31 -14.05
N PRO A 159 -12.62 -9.58 -13.89
CA PRO A 159 -13.90 -10.06 -14.40
C PRO A 159 -15.13 -9.38 -13.76
N ARG A 160 -15.00 -8.73 -12.60
CA ARG A 160 -16.13 -8.08 -11.88
C ARG A 160 -16.47 -6.65 -12.32
N ASN A 161 -15.69 -6.01 -13.20
CA ASN A 161 -16.07 -4.68 -13.72
C ASN A 161 -17.29 -4.69 -14.65
N TYR A 162 -17.80 -5.86 -15.03
CA TYR A 162 -19.04 -5.98 -15.82
C TYR A 162 -20.32 -5.73 -15.01
N ASP A 163 -20.30 -5.86 -13.68
CA ASP A 163 -21.52 -5.74 -12.84
C ASP A 163 -21.80 -4.32 -12.33
N GLN A 164 -20.83 -3.40 -12.35
CA GLN A 164 -21.09 -1.99 -11.98
C GLN A 164 -21.90 -1.21 -13.04
N GLY A 165 -22.17 -1.81 -14.20
CA GLY A 165 -23.12 -1.30 -15.20
C GLY A 165 -24.54 -1.88 -15.11
N SER A 166 -24.77 -2.89 -14.24
CA SER A 166 -26.05 -3.56 -14.07
C SER A 166 -26.80 -3.04 -12.84
N ILE A 167 -26.89 -1.72 -12.68
CA ILE A 167 -27.95 -1.14 -11.85
C ILE A 167 -29.26 -1.48 -12.55
N GLN A 168 -29.92 -2.50 -12.00
CA GLN A 168 -31.27 -2.98 -12.27
C GLN A 168 -32.17 -1.92 -12.94
N SER A 169 -32.22 -1.96 -14.26
CA SER A 169 -33.28 -1.40 -15.09
C SER A 169 -34.41 -2.42 -15.25
N HIS A 170 -34.96 -2.91 -14.12
CA HIS A 170 -36.18 -3.73 -14.03
C HIS A 170 -36.70 -3.55 -12.59
N LEU A 171 -37.94 -3.17 -12.25
CA LEU A 171 -39.26 -3.26 -12.86
C LEU A 171 -40.05 -1.97 -12.50
N HIS A 172 -40.82 -1.32 -13.39
CA HIS A 172 -42.18 -1.63 -13.86
C HIS A 172 -43.26 -1.74 -12.78
#